data_AF-A0A7S2QYL3-F1
#
_entry.id   AF-A0A7S2QYL3-F1
#
_cell.length_a   1.000
_cell.length_b   1.000
_cell.length_c   1.000
_cell.angle_alpha   90.00
_cell.angle_beta   90.00
_cell.angle_gamma   90.00
#
_symmetry.space_group_name_H-M   'P 1'
#
loop_
_entity.id
_entity.type
_entity.pdbx_description
1 polymer ?
#
loop_
_entity_poly.entity_id
_entity_poly.type
_entity_poly.pdbx_seq_one_letter_code
_entity_poly.pdbx_strand_id
1 'polypeptide(L)'
;TMTTTTTTMMMATHRAVKASSTSASRRPTTTRMGTRARAASKDAVSEVAAMDALIDLMAAAKTDEELTKIVAENVLSFDQKMWMRFASRSDAATTTEAKTAVMELASKTMKLVETMVQKTESTIQESSA
;
A
#
# COMPACT_ATOMS: atom_id res chain seq x y z
N THR A 1 28.84 -67.18 23.70
CA THR A 1 27.77 -67.72 24.55
C THR A 1 27.65 -66.85 25.79
N MET A 2 26.42 -66.74 26.34
CA MET A 2 25.96 -65.89 27.47
C MET A 2 25.43 -64.51 27.00
N THR A 3 24.15 -64.31 26.67
CA THR A 3 22.95 -64.08 27.55
C THR A 3 23.18 -62.96 28.58
N THR A 4 22.52 -61.82 28.51
CA THR A 4 21.24 -61.50 29.21
C THR A 4 20.84 -60.06 28.82
N THR A 5 19.62 -59.72 28.40
CA THR A 5 18.29 -59.69 29.09
C THR A 5 18.02 -58.35 29.82
N THR A 6 17.02 -57.64 29.28
CA THR A 6 16.02 -56.81 29.99
C THR A 6 16.45 -55.50 30.65
N THR A 7 16.01 -54.38 30.04
CA THR A 7 15.74 -53.12 30.76
C THR A 7 14.35 -52.60 30.39
N THR A 8 13.41 -52.98 31.25
CA THR A 8 12.40 -52.12 31.90
C THR A 8 11.35 -51.41 31.05
N MET A 9 10.15 -51.98 31.13
CA MET A 9 8.83 -51.43 30.78
C MET A 9 8.54 -50.03 31.37
N MET A 10 8.03 -49.15 30.50
CA MET A 10 7.12 -48.05 30.86
C MET A 10 5.86 -48.63 31.51
N MET A 11 5.44 -48.08 32.66
CA MET A 11 4.03 -47.95 33.10
C MET A 11 4.02 -47.13 34.40
N ALA A 12 3.86 -45.81 34.31
CA ALA A 12 3.51 -44.97 35.45
C ALA A 12 2.00 -44.71 35.41
N THR A 13 1.27 -45.43 36.27
CA THR A 13 -0.15 -45.28 36.52
C THR A 13 -0.39 -44.07 37.42
N HIS A 14 -0.92 -42.98 36.85
CA HIS A 14 -1.43 -41.86 37.63
C HIS A 14 -2.94 -41.74 37.50
N ARG A 15 -3.59 -42.00 38.62
CA ARG A 15 -4.99 -41.85 38.99
C ARG A 15 -5.52 -40.46 38.61
N ALA A 16 -6.41 -40.39 37.62
CA ALA A 16 -7.16 -39.17 37.31
C ALA A 16 -8.31 -39.01 38.32
N VAL A 17 -8.18 -38.02 39.20
CA VAL A 17 -9.28 -37.53 40.05
C VAL A 17 -10.26 -36.76 39.17
N LYS A 18 -11.51 -37.21 39.17
CA LYS A 18 -12.64 -36.58 38.47
C LYS A 18 -13.00 -35.27 39.18
N ALA A 19 -12.53 -34.15 38.64
CA ALA A 19 -12.96 -32.83 39.08
C ALA A 19 -14.31 -32.48 38.41
N SER A 20 -15.24 -32.09 39.27
CA SER A 20 -16.60 -31.65 38.99
C SER A 20 -16.68 -30.55 37.94
N SER A 21 -17.57 -30.74 36.98
CA SER A 21 -17.98 -29.77 35.97
C SER A 21 -18.75 -28.60 36.61
N THR A 22 -18.09 -27.47 36.83
CA THR A 22 -18.78 -26.19 37.00
C THR A 22 -18.88 -25.53 35.62
N SER A 23 -20.04 -25.74 34.98
CA SER A 23 -20.41 -25.08 33.74
C SER A 23 -20.60 -23.58 33.99
N ALA A 24 -19.55 -22.80 33.79
CA ALA A 24 -19.63 -21.35 33.66
C ALA A 24 -19.60 -21.04 32.17
N SER A 25 -20.79 -20.94 31.56
CA SER A 25 -20.99 -20.52 30.18
C SER A 25 -20.43 -19.11 29.98
N ARG A 26 -19.16 -19.03 29.58
CA ARG A 26 -18.56 -17.79 29.09
C ARG A 26 -19.14 -17.53 27.70
N ARG A 27 -20.10 -16.61 27.64
CA ARG A 27 -20.56 -15.97 26.40
C ARG A 27 -19.32 -15.57 25.57
N PRO A 28 -19.14 -16.06 24.34
CA PRO A 28 -18.17 -15.46 23.45
C PRO A 28 -18.75 -14.09 23.07
N THR A 29 -18.19 -13.03 23.64
CA THR A 29 -18.34 -11.69 23.07
C THR A 29 -17.62 -11.74 21.73
N THR A 30 -18.37 -12.05 20.66
CA THR A 30 -17.93 -11.85 19.29
C THR A 30 -17.70 -10.36 19.10
N THR A 31 -16.49 -9.91 19.37
CA THR A 31 -16.00 -8.60 18.94
C THR A 31 -16.16 -8.58 17.43
N ARG A 32 -17.13 -7.78 16.97
CA ARG A 32 -17.47 -7.57 15.55
C ARG A 32 -16.33 -6.80 14.87
N MET A 33 -15.20 -7.46 14.66
CA MET A 33 -14.00 -7.01 13.94
C MET A 33 -14.18 -7.10 12.41
N GLY A 34 -15.35 -6.73 11.88
CA GLY A 34 -15.71 -6.99 10.48
C GLY A 34 -16.01 -5.78 9.61
N THR A 35 -16.23 -4.60 10.20
CA THR A 35 -16.73 -3.44 9.44
C THR A 35 -15.65 -2.42 9.09
N ARG A 36 -14.64 -2.26 9.96
CA ARG A 36 -13.61 -1.21 9.78
C ARG A 36 -12.54 -1.57 8.75
N ALA A 37 -12.13 -2.84 8.68
CA ALA A 37 -11.17 -3.30 7.68
C ALA A 37 -11.72 -3.15 6.25
N ARG A 38 -12.98 -3.51 6.02
CA ARG A 38 -13.61 -3.45 4.70
C ARG A 38 -13.85 -2.02 4.20
N ALA A 39 -14.11 -1.07 5.10
CA ALA A 39 -14.24 0.35 4.73
C ALA A 39 -12.89 0.94 4.32
N ALA A 40 -11.84 0.75 5.13
CA ALA A 40 -10.50 1.24 4.83
C ALA A 40 -9.93 0.69 3.50
N SER A 41 -10.21 -0.58 3.18
CA SER A 41 -9.82 -1.17 1.89
C SER A 41 -10.54 -0.55 0.70
N LYS A 42 -11.82 -0.16 0.85
CA LYS A 42 -12.58 0.46 -0.25
C LYS A 42 -12.05 1.85 -0.57
N ASP A 43 -11.72 2.62 0.46
CA ASP A 43 -11.19 3.97 0.30
C ASP A 43 -9.79 3.94 -0.33
N ALA A 44 -8.93 3.01 0.09
CA ALA A 44 -7.61 2.82 -0.51
C ALA A 44 -7.66 2.39 -1.99
N VAL A 45 -8.59 1.51 -2.36
CA VAL A 45 -8.78 1.10 -3.76
C VAL A 45 -9.32 2.27 -4.59
N SER A 46 -10.22 3.07 -4.04
CA SER A 46 -10.73 4.27 -4.70
C SER A 46 -9.63 5.31 -4.91
N GLU A 47 -8.74 5.50 -3.93
CA GLU A 47 -7.59 6.40 -4.01
C GLU A 47 -6.63 5.96 -5.11
N VAL A 48 -6.32 4.66 -5.17
CA VAL A 48 -5.49 4.07 -6.23
C VAL A 48 -6.11 4.29 -7.62
N ALA A 49 -7.40 4.03 -7.77
CA ALA A 49 -8.09 4.24 -9.04
C ALA A 49 -8.08 5.71 -9.49
N ALA A 50 -8.20 6.65 -8.54
CA ALA A 50 -8.12 8.07 -8.84
C ALA A 50 -6.71 8.48 -9.31
N MET A 51 -5.65 7.97 -8.67
CA MET A 51 -4.28 8.22 -9.10
C MET A 51 -4.02 7.63 -10.50
N ASP A 52 -4.49 6.41 -10.76
CA ASP A 52 -4.32 5.79 -12.08
C ASP A 52 -5.05 6.58 -13.17
N ALA A 53 -6.27 7.07 -12.89
CA ALA A 53 -7.03 7.91 -13.81
C ALA A 53 -6.31 9.24 -14.10
N LEU A 54 -5.66 9.85 -13.10
CA LEU A 54 -4.85 11.06 -13.31
C LEU A 54 -3.61 10.77 -14.17
N ILE A 55 -2.96 9.61 -13.98
CA ILE A 55 -1.83 9.20 -14.84
C ILE A 55 -2.31 8.98 -16.28
N ASP A 56 -3.47 8.36 -16.49
CA ASP A 56 -4.05 8.20 -17.82
C ASP A 56 -4.39 9.53 -18.47
N LEU A 57 -4.91 10.49 -17.71
CA LEU A 57 -5.22 11.83 -18.17
C LEU A 57 -3.94 12.56 -18.62
N MET A 58 -2.87 12.50 -17.83
CA MET A 58 -1.56 13.05 -18.19
C MET A 58 -0.96 12.37 -19.42
N ALA A 59 -1.10 11.05 -19.55
CA ALA A 59 -0.60 10.30 -20.70
C ALA A 59 -1.39 10.61 -21.99
N ALA A 60 -2.66 10.99 -21.87
CA ALA A 60 -3.52 11.38 -22.98
C ALA A 60 -3.32 12.83 -23.44
N ALA A 61 -2.56 13.63 -22.70
CA ALA A 61 -2.25 15.02 -23.07
C ALA A 61 -1.49 15.05 -24.41
N LYS A 62 -1.97 15.87 -25.35
CA LYS A 62 -1.39 15.94 -26.70
C LYS A 62 -0.29 16.98 -26.81
N THR A 63 -0.30 17.97 -25.93
CA THR A 63 0.67 19.06 -25.90
C THR A 63 1.27 19.22 -24.51
N ASP A 64 2.48 19.78 -24.45
CA ASP A 64 3.15 20.06 -23.19
C ASP A 64 2.40 21.11 -22.35
N GLU A 65 1.65 22.01 -23.01
CA GLU A 65 0.78 23.00 -22.35
C GLU A 65 -0.40 22.34 -21.63
N GLU A 66 -1.06 21.35 -22.28
CA GLU A 66 -2.13 20.56 -21.67
C GLU A 66 -1.58 19.79 -20.46
N LEU A 67 -0.43 19.14 -20.60
CA LEU A 67 0.21 18.43 -19.50
C LEU A 67 0.52 19.37 -18.34
N THR A 68 1.09 20.54 -18.62
CA THR A 68 1.40 21.56 -17.60
C THR A 68 0.15 22.00 -16.86
N LYS A 69 -0.96 22.23 -17.59
CA LYS A 69 -2.24 22.61 -16.99
C LYS A 69 -2.79 21.51 -16.08
N ILE A 70 -2.78 20.25 -16.54
CA ILE A 70 -3.23 19.10 -15.76
C ILE A 70 -2.43 18.98 -14.46
N VAL A 71 -1.10 19.08 -14.56
CA VAL A 71 -0.19 19.01 -13.41
C VAL A 71 -0.45 20.17 -12.45
N ALA A 72 -0.66 21.38 -12.97
CA ALA A 72 -0.92 22.56 -12.15
C ALA A 72 -2.25 22.46 -11.38
N GLU A 73 -3.32 22.02 -12.04
CA GLU A 73 -4.64 21.85 -11.42
C GLU A 73 -4.63 20.76 -10.35
N ASN A 74 -3.73 19.78 -10.47
CA ASN A 74 -3.66 18.62 -9.58
C ASN A 74 -2.39 18.62 -8.72
N VAL A 75 -1.72 19.77 -8.53
CA VAL A 75 -0.37 19.84 -7.93
C VAL A 75 -0.26 19.16 -6.56
N LEU A 76 -1.33 19.24 -5.74
CA LEU A 76 -1.39 18.63 -4.41
C LEU A 76 -1.48 17.09 -4.42
N SER A 77 -1.80 16.50 -5.58
CA SER A 77 -1.87 15.05 -5.76
C SER A 77 -0.51 14.41 -6.01
N PHE A 78 0.56 15.20 -6.21
CA PHE A 78 1.92 14.71 -6.46
C PHE A 78 2.68 14.48 -5.15
N ASP A 79 2.19 13.54 -4.36
CA ASP A 79 2.81 13.08 -3.12
C ASP A 79 3.62 11.78 -3.30
N GLN A 80 4.15 11.23 -2.21
CA GLN A 80 4.88 9.96 -2.24
C GLN A 80 4.04 8.83 -2.84
N LYS A 81 2.73 8.78 -2.60
CA LYS A 81 1.87 7.70 -3.10
C LYS A 81 1.74 7.77 -4.61
N MET A 82 1.59 8.97 -5.18
CA MET A 82 1.56 9.15 -6.63
C MET A 82 2.85 8.66 -7.29
N TRP A 83 4.01 8.96 -6.72
CA TRP A 83 5.29 8.45 -7.25
C TRP A 83 5.41 6.93 -7.15
N MET A 84 4.88 6.33 -6.08
CA MET A 84 4.79 4.87 -5.96
C MET A 84 3.84 4.26 -7.00
N ARG A 85 2.78 4.97 -7.40
CA ARG A 85 1.90 4.53 -8.52
C ARG A 85 2.62 4.56 -9.86
N PHE A 86 3.40 5.60 -10.14
CA PHE A 86 4.24 5.63 -11.35
C PHE A 86 5.22 4.44 -11.41
N ALA A 87 5.90 4.14 -10.30
CA ALA A 87 6.79 2.98 -10.21
C ALA A 87 6.02 1.67 -10.46
N SER A 88 4.88 1.51 -9.78
CA SER A 88 4.03 0.31 -9.93
C SER A 88 3.53 0.11 -11.37
N ARG A 89 3.14 1.20 -12.08
CA ARG A 89 2.72 1.12 -13.49
C ARG A 89 3.88 0.81 -14.42
N SER A 90 5.06 1.34 -14.13
CA SER A 90 6.30 1.01 -14.86
C SER A 90 6.65 -0.47 -14.72
N ASP A 91 6.51 -1.03 -13.51
CA ASP A 91 6.77 -2.45 -13.23
C ASP A 91 5.72 -3.39 -13.83
N ALA A 92 4.47 -2.93 -13.96
CA ALA A 92 3.38 -3.67 -14.58
C ALA A 92 3.37 -3.60 -16.12
N ALA A 93 4.16 -2.74 -16.73
CA ALA A 93 4.22 -2.58 -18.18
C ALA A 93 4.85 -3.82 -18.85
N THR A 94 4.16 -4.38 -19.84
CA THR A 94 4.62 -5.61 -20.54
C THR A 94 5.60 -5.34 -21.66
N THR A 95 5.69 -4.11 -22.15
CA THR A 95 6.59 -3.71 -23.23
C THR A 95 7.58 -2.66 -22.75
N THR A 96 8.80 -2.70 -23.31
CA THR A 96 9.83 -1.70 -23.02
C THR A 96 9.36 -0.30 -23.41
N GLU A 97 8.64 -0.16 -24.53
CA GLU A 97 8.09 1.13 -24.97
C GLU A 97 7.10 1.71 -23.95
N ALA A 98 6.18 0.89 -23.43
CA ALA A 98 5.22 1.34 -22.42
C ALA A 98 5.92 1.71 -21.11
N LYS A 99 6.95 0.94 -20.72
CA LYS A 99 7.76 1.25 -19.54
C LYS A 99 8.47 2.61 -19.70
N THR A 100 9.13 2.82 -20.83
CA THR A 100 9.81 4.09 -21.13
C THR A 100 8.83 5.25 -21.15
N ALA A 101 7.67 5.10 -21.78
CA ALA A 101 6.64 6.16 -21.82
C ALA A 101 6.18 6.58 -20.42
N VAL A 102 5.94 5.64 -19.51
CA VAL A 102 5.57 5.93 -18.11
C VAL A 102 6.72 6.64 -17.37
N MET A 103 7.97 6.21 -17.56
CA MET A 103 9.14 6.82 -16.93
C MET A 103 9.42 8.24 -17.45
N GLU A 104 9.26 8.47 -18.75
CA GLU A 104 9.39 9.79 -19.36
C GLU A 104 8.30 10.73 -18.88
N LEU A 105 7.05 10.26 -18.81
CA LEU A 105 5.93 11.03 -18.25
C LEU A 105 6.22 11.43 -16.80
N ALA A 106 6.65 10.49 -15.96
CA ALA A 106 7.03 10.78 -14.58
C ALA A 106 8.13 11.85 -14.48
N SER A 107 9.17 11.72 -15.32
CA SER A 107 10.30 12.65 -15.36
C SER A 107 9.88 14.06 -15.78
N LYS A 108 8.99 14.17 -16.79
CA LYS A 108 8.45 15.46 -17.24
C LYS A 108 7.60 16.10 -16.15
N THR A 109 6.69 15.34 -15.55
CA THR A 109 5.82 15.82 -14.48
C THR A 109 6.61 16.28 -13.26
N MET A 110 7.68 15.56 -12.88
CA MET A 110 8.53 15.95 -11.75
C MET A 110 9.19 17.32 -11.96
N LYS A 111 9.72 17.59 -13.16
CA LYS A 111 10.31 18.90 -13.51
C LYS A 111 9.29 20.03 -13.49
N LEU A 112 8.06 19.76 -13.94
CA LEU A 112 6.97 20.73 -13.89
C LEU A 112 6.63 21.09 -12.43
N VAL A 113 6.45 20.08 -11.57
CA VAL A 113 6.19 20.29 -10.14
C VAL A 113 7.32 21.07 -9.47
N GLU A 114 8.58 20.72 -9.74
CA GLU A 114 9.75 21.44 -9.22
C GLU A 114 9.77 22.92 -9.64
N THR A 115 9.50 23.20 -10.92
CA THR A 115 9.43 24.58 -11.43
C THR A 115 8.32 25.39 -10.73
N MET A 116 7.19 24.76 -10.43
CA MET A 116 6.07 25.41 -9.72
C MET A 116 6.42 25.71 -8.27
N VAL A 117 7.10 24.78 -7.58
CA VAL A 117 7.59 24.98 -6.21
C VAL A 117 8.61 26.11 -6.17
N GLN A 118 9.62 26.07 -7.04
CA GLN A 118 10.66 27.11 -7.14
C GLN A 118 10.05 28.49 -7.40
N LYS A 119 9.12 28.59 -8.36
CA LYS A 119 8.44 29.86 -8.64
C LYS A 119 7.69 30.41 -7.42
N THR A 120 7.04 29.52 -6.68
CA THR A 120 6.31 29.91 -5.45
C THR A 120 7.28 30.41 -4.38
N GLU A 121 8.41 29.73 -4.17
CA GLU A 121 9.45 30.13 -3.23
C GLU A 121 10.07 31.48 -3.60
N SER A 122 10.38 31.70 -4.89
CA SER A 122 10.92 32.97 -5.38
C SER A 122 9.94 34.13 -5.18
N THR A 123 8.64 33.95 -5.48
CA THR A 123 7.63 35.00 -5.26
C THR A 123 7.50 35.37 -3.77
N ILE A 124 7.63 34.40 -2.86
CA ILE A 124 7.61 34.67 -1.42
C ILE A 124 8.85 35.47 -0.99
N GLN A 125 10.03 35.13 -1.51
CA GLN A 125 11.28 35.85 -1.20
C GLN A 125 11.25 37.29 -1.71
N GLU A 126 10.77 37.53 -2.94
CA GLU A 126 10.62 38.88 -3.51
C GLU A 126 9.60 39.72 -2.74
N SER A 127 8.53 39.10 -2.22
CA SER A 127 7.51 39.81 -1.44
C SER A 127 7.93 40.08 0.01
N SER A 128 9.02 39.46 0.47
CA SER A 128 9.54 39.57 1.83
C SER A 128 10.87 40.36 1.91
N ALA A 129 11.40 40.80 0.77
CA ALA A 129 12.60 41.63 0.64
C ALA A 129 12.24 43.11 0.46
#